data_AF-A0A4Q6GLF9-F1
#
_entry.id   AF-A0A4Q6GLF9-F1
#
_cell.length_a   1.000
_cell.length_b   1.000
_cell.length_c   1.000
_cell.angle_alpha   90.00
_cell.angle_beta   90.00
_cell.angle_gamma   90.00
#
_symmetry.space_group_name_H-M   'P 1'
#
loop_
_entity.id
_entity.type
_entity.pdbx_description
1 polymer ?
#
loop_
_entity_poly.entity_id
_entity_poly.type
_entity_poly.pdbx_seq_one_letter_code
_entity_poly.pdbx_strand_id
1 'polypeptide(L)'
;MPMAMEQARWPGWSAERTLVLPVPEAAWAPPRGGVTLDGVAFEPKRELHVTLASGALGRELHVAMRGRALERATRAAFEAQDWSFTRAGRWLLLRKPAGDARRPGAVHSIIECIDMPALAPFHATLGNLLGRELALPPPHVTLFTARKAEGLGVASARQLRAYLLREVAADELTSMEVAGSPPPRA
;
A
#
# COMPACT_ATOMS: atom_id res chain seq x y z
N MET A 1 6.30 19.00 -0.75
CA MET A 1 5.16 19.70 -0.12
C MET A 1 4.19 18.64 0.40
N PRO A 2 3.60 18.83 1.59
CA PRO A 2 2.58 17.93 2.09
C PRO A 2 1.38 17.93 1.14
N MET A 3 0.86 16.76 0.81
CA MET A 3 -0.37 16.62 0.05
C MET A 3 -1.51 16.60 1.04
N ALA A 4 -2.27 17.71 1.06
CA ALA A 4 -3.48 17.80 1.85
C ALA A 4 -4.50 16.80 1.29
N MET A 5 -4.92 15.86 2.12
CA MET A 5 -6.10 15.05 1.86
C MET A 5 -7.29 15.83 2.40
N GLU A 6 -8.03 16.53 1.52
CA GLU A 6 -9.30 17.18 1.93
C GLU A 6 -10.15 16.16 2.69
N GLN A 7 -10.32 16.41 4.00
CA GLN A 7 -11.00 15.58 5.01
C GLN A 7 -11.23 14.13 4.58
N ALA A 8 -10.21 13.28 4.74
CA ALA A 8 -10.35 11.86 4.49
C ALA A 8 -11.59 11.34 5.24
N ARG A 9 -12.56 10.83 4.49
CA ARG A 9 -13.79 10.24 5.04
C ARG A 9 -13.49 8.83 5.49
N TRP A 10 -14.17 8.39 6.56
CA TRP A 10 -14.10 7.00 7.01
C TRP A 10 -14.39 6.03 5.84
N PRO A 11 -13.42 5.20 5.43
CA PRO A 11 -13.55 4.35 4.25
C PRO A 11 -14.31 3.05 4.54
N GLY A 12 -14.50 2.71 5.81
CA GLY A 12 -15.10 1.45 6.22
C GLY A 12 -14.14 0.26 6.12
N TRP A 13 -14.52 -0.83 6.77
CA TRP A 13 -13.84 -2.11 6.63
C TRP A 13 -14.31 -2.81 5.35
N SER A 14 -13.38 -3.35 4.57
CA SER A 14 -13.70 -4.21 3.43
C SER A 14 -14.28 -5.56 3.86
N ALA A 15 -14.75 -6.35 2.89
CA ALA A 15 -15.20 -7.73 3.12
C ALA A 15 -14.06 -8.61 3.70
N GLU A 16 -12.82 -8.37 3.25
CA GLU A 16 -11.61 -9.06 3.71
C GLU A 16 -11.08 -8.54 5.05
N ARG A 17 -11.81 -7.60 5.67
CA ARG A 17 -11.44 -6.91 6.91
C ARG A 17 -10.14 -6.12 6.77
N THR A 18 -9.89 -5.57 5.60
CA THR A 18 -8.83 -4.57 5.40
C THR A 18 -9.39 -3.18 5.64
N LEU A 19 -8.55 -2.29 6.14
CA LEU A 19 -8.81 -0.86 6.17
C LEU A 19 -7.76 -0.16 5.34
N VAL A 20 -8.20 0.56 4.32
CA VAL A 20 -7.32 1.29 3.41
C VAL A 20 -7.75 2.75 3.37
N LEU A 21 -6.77 3.64 3.27
CA LEU A 21 -6.96 5.06 3.00
C LEU A 21 -6.79 5.29 1.51
N PRO A 22 -7.86 5.58 0.75
CA PRO A 22 -7.75 5.89 -0.67
C PRO A 22 -6.90 7.15 -0.87
N VAL A 23 -6.00 7.13 -1.86
CA VAL A 23 -5.23 8.30 -2.26
C VAL A 23 -5.93 8.95 -3.44
N PRO A 24 -6.45 10.19 -3.32
CA PRO A 24 -7.14 10.87 -4.40
C PRO A 24 -6.21 11.08 -5.61
N GLU A 25 -6.73 10.87 -6.82
CA GLU A 25 -5.97 11.07 -8.07
C GLU A 25 -5.42 12.50 -8.19
N ALA A 26 -6.18 13.49 -7.70
CA ALA A 26 -5.75 14.89 -7.67
C ALA A 26 -4.54 15.14 -6.76
N ALA A 27 -4.37 14.34 -5.70
CA ALA A 27 -3.18 14.38 -4.86
C ALA A 27 -2.04 13.59 -5.50
N TRP A 28 -2.35 12.40 -6.03
CA TRP A 28 -1.36 11.53 -6.66
C TRP A 28 -2.00 10.65 -7.73
N ALA A 29 -1.73 10.99 -8.99
CA ALA A 29 -2.19 10.21 -10.13
C ALA A 29 -1.49 8.84 -10.19
N PRO A 30 -2.24 7.73 -10.38
CA PRO A 30 -1.64 6.43 -10.63
C PRO A 30 -0.77 6.43 -11.90
N PRO A 31 0.29 5.60 -11.97
CA PRO A 31 1.03 5.42 -13.22
C PRO A 31 0.12 4.91 -14.34
N ARG A 32 0.36 5.35 -15.58
CA ARG A 32 -0.50 5.01 -16.73
C ARG A 32 0.01 3.84 -17.57
N GLY A 33 1.33 3.62 -17.59
CA GLY A 33 1.99 2.56 -18.35
C GLY A 33 2.55 1.47 -17.46
N GLY A 34 2.70 0.26 -17.99
CA GLY A 34 3.49 -0.79 -17.35
C GLY A 34 4.99 -0.51 -17.45
N VAL A 35 5.77 -1.18 -16.60
CA VAL A 35 7.24 -1.10 -16.61
C VAL A 35 7.83 -2.50 -16.56
N THR A 36 8.97 -2.72 -17.21
CA THR A 36 9.74 -3.96 -17.07
C THR A 36 11.01 -3.68 -16.30
N LEU A 37 11.17 -4.30 -15.13
CA LEU A 37 12.38 -4.20 -14.31
C LEU A 37 12.91 -5.58 -13.99
N ASP A 38 14.22 -5.78 -14.14
CA ASP A 38 14.91 -7.04 -13.84
C ASP A 38 14.26 -8.26 -14.51
N GLY A 39 13.76 -8.08 -15.74
CA GLY A 39 13.06 -9.11 -16.52
C GLY A 39 11.63 -9.43 -16.06
N VAL A 40 11.07 -8.65 -15.14
CA VAL A 40 9.70 -8.78 -14.64
C VAL A 40 8.83 -7.66 -15.21
N ALA A 41 7.75 -8.02 -15.90
CA ALA A 41 6.74 -7.07 -16.35
C ALA A 41 5.79 -6.71 -15.19
N PHE A 42 5.63 -5.41 -14.95
CA PHE A 42 4.77 -4.85 -13.93
C PHE A 42 3.61 -4.08 -14.55
N GLU A 43 2.43 -4.32 -14.01
CA GLU A 43 1.22 -3.57 -14.35
C GLU A 43 0.99 -2.45 -13.33
N PRO A 44 0.60 -1.26 -13.77
CA PRO A 44 0.29 -0.16 -12.87
C PRO A 44 -1.01 -0.42 -12.11
N LYS A 45 -1.09 0.02 -10.85
CA LYS A 45 -2.37 0.04 -10.13
C LYS A 45 -3.27 1.13 -10.72
N ARG A 46 -4.54 0.78 -10.89
CA ARG A 46 -5.59 1.74 -11.31
C ARG A 46 -6.01 2.69 -10.20
N GLU A 47 -5.86 2.24 -8.95
CA GLU A 47 -6.26 2.98 -7.75
C GLU A 47 -5.13 2.90 -6.71
N LEU A 48 -4.79 4.05 -6.14
CA LEU A 48 -3.77 4.18 -5.12
C LEU A 48 -4.41 4.22 -3.73
N HIS A 49 -3.78 3.58 -2.77
CA HIS A 49 -4.20 3.61 -1.37
C HIS A 49 -3.03 3.30 -0.44
N VAL A 50 -3.18 3.72 0.81
CA VAL A 50 -2.33 3.31 1.93
C VAL A 50 -3.09 2.27 2.74
N THR A 51 -2.45 1.14 3.06
CA THR A 51 -3.06 0.15 3.95
C THR A 51 -2.89 0.60 5.40
N LEU A 52 -4.00 0.91 6.08
CA LEU A 52 -4.00 1.29 7.50
C LEU A 52 -4.09 0.07 8.41
N ALA A 53 -4.83 -0.95 8.00
CA ALA A 53 -4.87 -2.24 8.68
C ALA A 53 -4.99 -3.37 7.65
N SER A 54 -4.08 -4.35 7.74
CA SER A 54 -4.14 -5.55 6.92
C SER A 54 -5.33 -6.43 7.30
N GLY A 55 -5.76 -7.31 6.40
CA GLY A 55 -6.86 -8.24 6.67
C GLY A 55 -6.59 -9.17 7.86
N ALA A 56 -5.32 -9.48 8.15
CA ALA A 56 -4.97 -10.27 9.33
C ALA A 56 -5.25 -9.48 10.63
N LEU A 57 -4.79 -8.23 10.69
CA LEU A 57 -5.04 -7.34 11.84
C LEU A 57 -6.53 -7.04 11.99
N GLY A 58 -7.23 -6.73 10.90
CA GLY A 58 -8.67 -6.46 10.94
C GLY A 58 -9.46 -7.68 11.41
N ARG A 59 -9.12 -8.90 10.96
CA ARG A 59 -9.76 -10.12 11.49
C ARG A 59 -9.54 -10.28 13.00
N GLU A 60 -8.33 -10.01 13.49
CA GLU A 60 -8.05 -10.05 14.94
C GLU A 60 -8.91 -9.04 15.70
N LEU A 61 -8.98 -7.80 15.23
CA LEU A 61 -9.85 -6.75 15.79
C LEU A 61 -11.33 -7.17 15.80
N HIS A 62 -11.82 -7.76 14.71
CA HIS A 62 -13.20 -8.25 14.60
C HIS A 62 -13.50 -9.44 15.52
N VAL A 63 -12.49 -10.24 15.89
CA VAL A 63 -12.62 -11.31 16.89
C VAL A 63 -12.62 -10.71 18.30
N ALA A 64 -11.72 -9.77 18.59
CA ALA A 64 -11.58 -9.15 19.90
C ALA A 64 -12.76 -8.22 20.25
N MET A 65 -13.34 -7.54 19.25
CA MET A 65 -14.40 -6.55 19.42
C MET A 65 -15.55 -6.79 18.44
N ARG A 66 -16.79 -6.79 18.96
CA ARG A 66 -17.96 -7.16 18.15
C ARG A 66 -18.58 -5.95 17.42
N GLY A 67 -18.76 -6.10 16.11
CA GLY A 67 -19.66 -5.32 15.27
C GLY A 67 -19.56 -3.80 15.45
N ARG A 68 -20.67 -3.16 15.81
CA ARG A 68 -20.80 -1.69 15.93
C ARG A 68 -19.83 -1.05 16.94
N ALA A 69 -19.37 -1.80 17.94
CA ALA A 69 -18.41 -1.26 18.91
C ALA A 69 -17.03 -1.04 18.26
N LEU A 70 -16.55 -2.04 17.52
CA LEU A 70 -15.31 -1.94 16.75
C LEU A 70 -15.41 -0.80 15.74
N GLU A 71 -16.46 -0.79 14.93
CA GLU A 71 -16.62 0.22 13.88
C GLU A 71 -16.63 1.65 14.44
N ARG A 72 -17.38 1.91 15.51
CA ARG A 72 -17.39 3.23 16.15
C ARG A 72 -16.02 3.62 16.69
N ALA A 73 -15.32 2.70 17.36
CA ALA A 73 -14.00 2.97 17.92
C ALA A 73 -12.97 3.27 16.83
N THR A 74 -12.93 2.45 15.78
CA THR A 74 -11.97 2.61 14.68
C THR A 74 -12.28 3.83 13.81
N ARG A 75 -13.57 4.13 13.62
CA ARG A 75 -14.02 5.33 12.92
C ARG A 75 -13.63 6.59 13.69
N ALA A 76 -13.90 6.66 14.98
CA ALA A 76 -13.51 7.80 15.81
C ALA A 76 -11.98 7.99 15.82
N ALA A 77 -11.22 6.89 15.94
CA ALA A 77 -9.76 6.93 15.86
C ALA A 77 -9.26 7.48 14.52
N PHE A 78 -9.92 7.10 13.42
CA PHE A 78 -9.59 7.57 12.07
C PHE A 78 -9.95 9.04 11.85
N GLU A 79 -11.16 9.45 12.22
CA GLU A 79 -11.67 10.82 12.02
C GLU A 79 -10.92 11.84 12.89
N ALA A 80 -10.21 11.39 13.94
CA ALA A 80 -9.36 12.23 14.78
C ALA A 80 -7.97 12.55 14.17
N GLN A 81 -7.59 11.94 13.05
CA GLN A 81 -6.25 12.14 12.48
C GLN A 81 -6.24 13.10 11.29
N ASP A 82 -5.11 13.79 11.13
CA ASP A 82 -4.75 14.45 9.87
C ASP A 82 -4.01 13.47 8.97
N TRP A 83 -4.70 12.98 7.94
CA TRP A 83 -4.18 11.98 7.00
C TRP A 83 -3.28 12.55 5.90
N SER A 84 -2.87 13.82 6.00
CA SER A 84 -1.90 14.42 5.09
C SER A 84 -0.59 13.61 5.07
N PHE A 85 0.03 13.55 3.91
CA PHE A 85 1.26 12.79 3.72
C PHE A 85 2.22 13.47 2.75
N THR A 86 3.49 13.09 2.84
CA THR A 86 4.54 13.56 1.92
C THR A 86 5.15 12.36 1.21
N ARG A 87 5.31 12.46 -0.11
CA ARG A 87 6.07 11.49 -0.90
C ARG A 87 7.54 11.54 -0.52
N ALA A 88 8.12 10.40 -0.17
CA ALA A 88 9.53 10.33 0.19
C ALA A 88 10.44 10.25 -1.06
N GLY A 89 9.89 10.01 -2.25
CA GLY A 89 10.67 9.80 -3.48
C GLY A 89 11.56 8.55 -3.43
N ARG A 90 11.29 7.65 -2.49
CA ARG A 90 12.04 6.40 -2.31
C ARG A 90 11.19 5.23 -2.81
N TRP A 91 11.58 4.68 -3.96
CA TRP A 91 10.91 3.54 -4.57
C TRP A 91 11.61 2.24 -4.21
N LEU A 92 10.82 1.23 -3.84
CA LEU A 92 11.34 -0.07 -3.43
C LEU A 92 10.73 -1.15 -4.30
N LEU A 93 11.59 -2.01 -4.85
CA LEU A 93 11.21 -3.24 -5.50
C LEU A 93 11.11 -4.36 -4.45
N LEU A 94 9.92 -4.91 -4.29
CA LEU A 94 9.63 -5.97 -3.34
C LEU A 94 9.35 -7.30 -4.06
N ARG A 95 9.78 -8.39 -3.43
CA ARG A 95 9.51 -9.77 -3.84
C ARG A 95 9.10 -10.62 -2.65
N LYS A 96 7.94 -11.26 -2.76
CA LYS A 96 7.52 -12.32 -1.84
C LYS A 96 7.58 -13.67 -2.56
N PRO A 97 8.33 -14.65 -2.04
CA PRO A 97 8.30 -16.02 -2.57
C PRO A 97 6.87 -16.58 -2.52
N ALA A 98 6.46 -17.35 -3.53
CA ALA A 98 5.24 -18.16 -3.40
C ALA A 98 5.43 -19.14 -2.24
N GLY A 99 4.49 -19.14 -1.30
CA GLY A 99 4.50 -20.06 -0.16
C GLY A 99 3.94 -21.44 -0.48
N ASP A 100 3.60 -21.73 -1.74
CA ASP A 100 2.95 -22.98 -2.14
C ASP A 100 3.68 -23.61 -3.33
N ALA A 101 4.11 -24.86 -3.16
CA ALA A 101 4.76 -25.68 -4.20
C ALA A 101 3.90 -25.86 -5.45
N ARG A 102 2.58 -25.63 -5.36
CA ARG A 102 1.62 -25.79 -6.46
C ARG A 102 1.51 -24.59 -7.39
N ARG A 103 2.07 -23.43 -7.04
CA ARG A 103 2.13 -22.24 -7.91
C ARG A 103 3.55 -21.68 -7.91
N PRO A 104 4.44 -22.20 -8.77
CA PRO A 104 5.79 -21.67 -8.87
C PRO A 104 5.74 -20.20 -9.34
N GLY A 105 6.02 -19.28 -8.42
CA GLY A 105 6.11 -17.88 -8.80
C GLY A 105 6.17 -16.89 -7.65
N ALA A 106 7.25 -16.12 -7.58
CA ALA A 106 7.30 -14.98 -6.66
C ALA A 106 6.35 -13.86 -7.13
N VAL A 107 5.68 -13.22 -6.17
CA VAL A 107 4.88 -12.01 -6.42
C VAL A 107 5.78 -10.81 -6.22
N HIS A 108 5.67 -9.81 -7.09
CA HIS A 108 6.45 -8.59 -7.00
C HIS A 108 5.55 -7.36 -6.87
N SER A 109 6.08 -6.32 -6.25
CA SER A 109 5.42 -5.01 -6.17
C SER A 109 6.47 -3.92 -6.16
N ILE A 110 6.17 -2.80 -6.80
CA ILE A 110 6.94 -1.57 -6.68
C ILE A 110 6.11 -0.64 -5.80
N ILE A 111 6.70 -0.22 -4.69
CA ILE A 111 6.07 0.70 -3.75
C ILE A 111 6.85 2.02 -3.72
N GLU A 112 6.17 3.10 -3.36
CA GLU A 112 6.82 4.34 -2.95
C GLU A 112 6.56 4.54 -1.46
N CYS A 113 7.63 4.79 -0.70
CA CYS A 113 7.52 5.17 0.71
C CYS A 113 6.94 6.58 0.83
N ILE A 114 6.14 6.78 1.87
CA ILE A 114 5.61 8.10 2.22
C ILE A 114 5.90 8.38 3.69
N ASP A 115 5.92 9.65 4.04
CA ASP A 115 5.77 10.09 5.41
C ASP A 115 4.29 10.37 5.69
N MET A 116 3.74 9.73 6.72
CA MET A 116 2.34 9.84 7.12
C MET A 116 2.25 9.80 8.65
N PRO A 117 2.39 10.96 9.32
CA PRO A 117 2.45 11.04 10.79
C PRO A 117 1.24 10.41 11.50
N ALA A 118 0.05 10.49 10.90
CA ALA A 118 -1.19 9.92 11.44
C ALA A 118 -1.18 8.40 11.63
N LEU A 119 -0.32 7.66 10.92
CA LEU A 119 -0.35 6.20 10.98
C LEU A 119 0.03 5.67 12.36
N ALA A 120 1.02 6.28 13.02
CA ALA A 120 1.49 5.87 14.34
C ALA A 120 0.42 5.99 15.45
N PRO A 121 -0.20 7.16 15.71
CA PRO A 121 -1.25 7.29 16.72
C PRO A 121 -2.49 6.46 16.39
N PHE A 122 -2.83 6.29 15.11
CA PHE A 122 -3.90 5.39 14.70
C PHE A 122 -3.60 3.93 15.09
N HIS A 123 -2.40 3.44 14.78
CA HIS A 123 -1.99 2.08 15.14
C HIS A 123 -1.87 1.88 16.66
N ALA A 124 -1.42 2.90 17.41
CA ALA A 124 -1.43 2.86 18.87
C ALA A 124 -2.86 2.67 19.41
N THR A 125 -3.84 3.38 18.82
CA THR A 125 -5.26 3.20 19.18
C THR A 125 -5.74 1.79 18.87
N LEU A 126 -5.42 1.23 17.69
CA LEU A 126 -5.76 -0.16 17.37
C LEU A 126 -5.11 -1.15 18.34
N GLY A 127 -3.89 -0.89 18.78
CA GLY A 127 -3.20 -1.70 19.78
C GLY A 127 -3.90 -1.68 21.13
N ASN A 128 -4.34 -0.50 21.58
CA ASN A 128 -5.11 -0.35 22.82
C ASN A 128 -6.41 -1.15 22.77
N LEU A 129 -7.10 -1.18 21.62
CA LEU A 129 -8.30 -2.00 21.43
C LEU A 129 -8.03 -3.51 21.57
N LEU A 130 -6.82 -3.95 21.23
CA LEU A 130 -6.37 -5.33 21.38
C LEU A 130 -5.66 -5.61 22.71
N GLY A 131 -5.46 -4.59 23.57
CA GLY A 131 -4.70 -4.70 24.81
C GLY A 131 -3.21 -5.02 24.61
N ARG A 132 -2.63 -4.67 23.45
CA ARG A 132 -1.21 -4.93 23.14
C ARG A 132 -0.62 -3.91 22.19
N GLU A 133 0.69 -3.74 22.24
CA GLU A 133 1.38 -2.94 21.24
C GLU A 133 1.36 -3.63 19.86
N LEU A 134 1.18 -2.83 18.80
CA LEU A 134 1.24 -3.29 17.42
C LEU A 134 2.52 -2.80 16.76
N ALA A 135 3.15 -3.67 15.99
CA ALA A 135 4.20 -3.24 15.08
C ALA A 135 3.62 -2.20 14.11
N LEU A 136 4.30 -1.05 13.99
CA LEU A 136 3.95 -0.01 13.03
C LEU A 136 4.43 -0.42 11.63
N PRO A 137 3.53 -0.59 10.64
CA PRO A 137 3.96 -0.80 9.27
C PRO A 137 4.59 0.49 8.71
N PRO A 138 5.64 0.38 7.87
CA PRO A 138 6.17 1.54 7.16
C PRO A 138 5.09 2.06 6.19
N PRO A 139 4.72 3.36 6.25
CA PRO A 139 3.75 3.92 5.31
C PRO A 139 4.26 3.84 3.88
N HIS A 140 3.43 3.34 2.98
CA HIS A 140 3.76 3.22 1.57
C HIS A 140 2.50 3.15 0.70
N VAL A 141 2.67 3.47 -0.58
CA VAL A 141 1.68 3.25 -1.64
C VAL A 141 2.26 2.23 -2.61
N THR A 142 1.47 1.23 -2.98
CA THR A 142 1.85 0.33 -4.08
C THR A 142 1.49 0.98 -5.41
N LEU A 143 2.47 1.09 -6.30
CA LEU A 143 2.30 1.74 -7.61
C LEU A 143 2.17 0.71 -8.73
N PHE A 144 2.94 -0.36 -8.65
CA PHE A 144 2.95 -1.41 -9.65
C PHE A 144 2.95 -2.80 -9.02
N THR A 145 2.39 -3.76 -9.74
CA THR A 145 2.31 -5.15 -9.29
C THR A 145 2.66 -6.11 -10.43
N ALA A 146 3.21 -7.28 -10.09
CA ALA A 146 3.40 -8.37 -11.03
C ALA A 146 2.78 -9.65 -10.47
N ARG A 147 1.95 -10.32 -11.28
CA ARG A 147 1.25 -11.59 -10.99
C ARG A 147 0.13 -11.52 -9.94
N LYS A 148 -0.03 -10.39 -9.24
CA LYS A 148 -1.09 -10.20 -8.23
C LYS A 148 -1.48 -8.73 -8.11
N ALA A 149 -2.69 -8.38 -8.55
CA ALA A 149 -3.16 -6.99 -8.66
C ALA A 149 -3.24 -6.24 -7.31
N GLU A 150 -3.46 -6.94 -6.19
CA GLU A 150 -3.60 -6.32 -4.88
C GLU A 150 -2.25 -5.83 -4.31
N GLY A 151 -1.13 -6.38 -4.79
CA GLY A 151 0.21 -6.12 -4.29
C GLY A 151 0.63 -6.98 -3.08
N LEU A 152 1.74 -6.60 -2.47
CA LEU A 152 2.32 -7.29 -1.31
C LEU A 152 1.98 -6.56 -0.01
N GLY A 153 1.25 -7.23 0.89
CA GLY A 153 1.00 -6.69 2.23
C GLY A 153 2.29 -6.66 3.07
N VAL A 154 2.67 -5.46 3.54
CA VAL A 154 3.83 -5.22 4.42
C VAL A 154 3.32 -4.74 5.78
N ALA A 155 3.32 -5.62 6.78
CA ALA A 155 2.77 -5.35 8.10
C ALA A 155 3.81 -4.83 9.11
N SER A 156 5.10 -4.77 8.76
CA SER A 156 6.17 -4.28 9.64
C SER A 156 7.43 -3.92 8.86
N ALA A 157 8.31 -3.12 9.46
CA ALA A 157 9.64 -2.83 8.91
C ALA A 157 10.49 -4.09 8.72
N ARG A 158 10.35 -5.09 9.61
CA ARG A 158 11.03 -6.39 9.46
C ARG A 158 10.56 -7.12 8.20
N GLN A 159 9.25 -7.13 7.95
CA GLN A 159 8.69 -7.76 6.75
C GLN A 159 9.08 -7.00 5.49
N LEU A 160 9.12 -5.66 5.53
CA LEU A 160 9.62 -4.86 4.41
C LEU A 160 11.03 -5.28 4.02
N ARG A 161 11.94 -5.35 5.00
CA ARG A 161 13.33 -5.80 4.77
C ARG A 161 13.41 -7.22 4.21
N ALA A 162 12.55 -8.12 4.69
CA ALA A 162 12.53 -9.49 4.20
C ALA A 162 12.04 -9.61 2.74
N TYR A 163 11.25 -8.66 2.25
CA TYR A 163 10.76 -8.63 0.87
C TYR A 163 11.56 -7.72 -0.04
N LEU A 164 12.39 -6.83 0.50
CA LEU A 164 13.16 -5.86 -0.27
C LEU A 164 14.19 -6.58 -1.15
N LEU A 165 14.12 -6.32 -2.46
CA LEU A 165 15.19 -6.69 -3.39
C LEU A 165 16.20 -5.55 -3.50
N ARG A 166 15.72 -4.36 -3.85
CA ARG A 166 16.54 -3.16 -4.04
C ARG A 166 15.70 -1.90 -4.05
N GLU A 167 16.36 -0.76 -3.95
CA GLU A 167 15.77 0.52 -4.33
C GLU A 167 15.72 0.64 -5.86
N VAL A 168 14.76 1.41 -6.35
CA VAL A 168 14.56 1.68 -7.77
C VAL A 168 14.77 3.18 -7.99
N ALA A 169 15.54 3.55 -9.01
CA ALA A 169 15.75 4.94 -9.36
C ALA A 169 14.55 5.51 -10.16
N ALA A 170 14.37 6.83 -10.13
CA ALA A 170 13.22 7.50 -10.77
C ALA A 170 13.18 7.23 -12.28
N ASP A 171 14.35 7.28 -12.91
CA ASP A 171 14.55 7.13 -14.34
C ASP A 171 14.23 5.72 -14.81
N GLU A 172 14.48 4.70 -14.00
CA GLU A 172 14.04 3.31 -14.26
C GLU A 172 12.50 3.19 -14.40
N LEU A 173 11.73 4.09 -13.78
CA LEU A 173 10.26 4.08 -13.81
C LEU A 173 9.67 4.96 -14.93
N THR A 174 10.40 5.99 -15.38
CA THR A 174 9.95 6.89 -16.47
C THR A 174 10.40 6.46 -17.87
N SER A 175 11.45 5.62 -18.00
CA SER A 175 12.11 5.34 -19.28
C SER A 175 11.34 4.43 -20.26
N MET A 176 10.00 4.37 -20.21
CA MET A 176 9.20 3.45 -21.04
C MET A 176 8.00 4.07 -21.77
N GLU A 177 7.95 5.39 -21.96
CA GLU A 177 6.95 6.02 -22.86
C GLU A 177 7.26 5.91 -24.37
N VAL A 178 8.44 5.41 -24.80
CA VAL A 178 8.89 5.62 -26.20
C VAL A 178 8.78 4.41 -27.14
N ALA A 179 8.52 3.19 -26.67
CA ALA A 179 8.47 2.02 -27.57
C ALA A 179 7.05 1.69 -28.06
N GLY A 180 6.41 2.60 -28.80
CA GLY A 180 5.01 2.42 -29.20
C GLY A 180 4.53 3.04 -30.52
N SER A 181 5.38 3.71 -31.32
CA SER A 181 4.98 4.09 -32.69
C SER A 181 5.22 2.91 -33.64
N PRO A 182 4.18 2.30 -34.23
CA PRO A 182 4.38 1.33 -35.31
C PRO A 182 4.98 2.04 -36.54
N PRO A 183 5.85 1.37 -37.33
CA PRO A 183 6.37 1.96 -38.56
C PRO A 183 5.22 2.25 -39.54
N PRO A 184 5.30 3.33 -40.33
CA PRO A 184 4.32 3.60 -41.38
C PRO A 184 4.33 2.43 -42.36
N ARG A 185 3.13 1.87 -42.61
CA ARG A 185 2.96 0.87 -43.66
C ARG A 185 3.22 1.54 -45.00
N ALA A 186 4.17 0.97 -45.75
CA ALA A 186 4.43 1.28 -47.14
C ALA A 186 3.27 0.81 -48.03
#